data_AF-A0A1H3SW70-F1
#
_entry.id   AF-A0A1H3SW70-F1
#
_cell.length_a   1.000
_cell.length_b   1.000
_cell.length_c   1.000
_cell.angle_alpha   90.00
_cell.angle_beta   90.00
_cell.angle_gamma   90.00
#
_symmetry.space_group_name_H-M   'P 1'
#
loop_
_entity.id
_entity.type
_entity.pdbx_description
1 polymer ?
#
loop_
_entity_poly.entity_id
_entity_poly.type
_entity_poly.pdbx_seq_one_letter_code
_entity_poly.pdbx_strand_id
1 'polypeptide(L)'
;MIFELVSSAAVGGVILFTKMYQKGATNDASKIQRICANCGLKVKEGKDTRTIQLLRKTRNEWGVEYAYRIPLGLSFSDFEQKMQHLEDGLNHKSKVYDFKPSDFKSLRLRKDILKQIQNIINKKKSVRKEIELSYDGLLKIRVYEKGIPDFVKFEKEIMKQCRGWEVPIGFTRDGLVKHDFDSIAHMISAGMTDMGKSNVLKLIITSLIRNQSENTKLFLIDLKGGLSFNRYRFLNQVESIAKNPDEALQTLRDLQNKLNERNEYLLEKGYEDIKEAGDPTRYFVIVDEAADMTPYQECKDIIVDIGRRGRAAGFRLLYSTQYPTNEALPSQLRQNIGARVCFRLQTEAGSRAVLDEGGAEILPNIKGRAIYQTNEKKVLQTVYIDNKQIDNIIKPHINIRARKEHEDAKIGHEGNEDRKYSLELEEIGIFD
;
A
#
# COMPACT_ATOMS: atom_id res chain seq x y z
N MET A 1 -35.70 4.93 44.86
CA MET A 1 -34.77 6.07 45.03
C MET A 1 -33.40 5.88 44.38
N ILE A 2 -32.64 4.79 44.58
CA ILE A 2 -31.31 4.63 43.95
C ILE A 2 -31.39 4.40 42.42
N PHE A 3 -32.43 3.72 41.95
CA PHE A 3 -32.60 3.42 40.51
C PHE A 3 -32.94 4.67 39.66
N GLU A 4 -33.71 5.62 40.23
CA GLU A 4 -34.04 6.90 39.56
C GLU A 4 -32.87 7.90 39.55
N LEU A 5 -31.99 7.86 40.55
CA LEU A 5 -30.78 8.69 40.57
C LEU A 5 -29.75 8.21 39.54
N VAL A 6 -29.66 6.90 39.32
CA VAL A 6 -28.77 6.29 38.32
C VAL A 6 -29.29 6.50 36.90
N SER A 7 -30.61 6.42 36.66
CA SER A 7 -31.20 6.74 35.35
C SER A 7 -31.04 8.23 35.01
N SER A 8 -31.23 9.12 35.99
CA SER A 8 -31.06 10.57 35.80
C SER A 8 -29.61 10.97 35.55
N ALA A 9 -28.64 10.32 36.20
CA ALA A 9 -27.21 10.52 35.95
C ALA A 9 -26.76 9.95 34.59
N ALA A 10 -27.32 8.82 34.16
CA ALA A 10 -27.04 8.23 32.85
C ALA A 10 -27.65 9.06 31.70
N VAL A 11 -28.89 9.53 31.85
CA VAL A 11 -29.55 10.42 30.88
C VAL A 11 -28.89 11.80 30.87
N GLY A 12 -28.56 12.36 32.04
CA GLY A 12 -27.78 13.59 32.17
C GLY A 12 -26.39 13.47 31.53
N GLY A 13 -25.73 12.33 31.69
CA GLY A 13 -24.45 12.00 31.06
C GLY A 13 -24.56 11.86 29.54
N VAL A 14 -25.62 11.23 29.02
CA VAL A 14 -25.89 11.10 27.57
C VAL A 14 -26.26 12.45 26.95
N ILE A 15 -26.99 13.32 27.65
CA ILE A 15 -27.33 14.68 27.22
C ILE A 15 -26.09 15.59 27.26
N LEU A 16 -25.25 15.48 28.31
CA LEU A 16 -23.95 16.15 28.36
C LEU A 16 -23.03 15.64 27.26
N PHE A 17 -23.03 14.34 26.98
CA PHE A 17 -22.26 13.70 25.92
C PHE A 17 -22.72 14.17 24.55
N THR A 18 -24.03 14.23 24.26
CA THR A 18 -24.54 14.77 22.99
C THR A 18 -24.26 16.26 22.86
N LYS A 19 -24.41 17.06 23.94
CA LYS A 19 -24.01 18.48 23.94
C LYS A 19 -22.50 18.68 23.80
N MET A 20 -21.67 17.81 24.38
CA MET A 20 -20.21 17.86 24.25
C MET A 20 -19.71 17.29 22.92
N TYR A 21 -20.41 16.34 22.31
CA TYR A 21 -20.11 15.83 20.97
C TYR A 21 -20.52 16.86 19.90
N GLN A 22 -21.65 17.54 20.10
CA GLN A 22 -22.06 18.69 19.29
C GLN A 22 -21.14 19.92 19.49
N LYS A 23 -20.60 20.15 20.70
CA LYS A 23 -19.60 21.21 20.97
C LYS A 23 -18.16 20.82 20.65
N GLY A 24 -17.85 19.53 20.58
CA GLY A 24 -16.54 18.94 20.29
C GLY A 24 -16.27 18.79 18.79
N ALA A 25 -17.33 18.84 17.97
CA ALA A 25 -17.26 19.34 16.60
C ALA A 25 -16.90 20.84 16.65
N THR A 26 -15.62 21.11 16.91
CA THR A 26 -15.03 22.43 16.92
C THR A 26 -15.52 23.24 15.71
N ASN A 27 -15.73 24.54 15.90
CA ASN A 27 -16.04 25.49 14.84
C ASN A 27 -14.81 25.65 13.92
N ASP A 28 -14.42 24.57 13.24
CA ASP A 28 -13.25 24.52 12.36
C ASP A 28 -13.42 25.56 11.26
N ALA A 29 -14.65 25.84 10.82
CA ALA A 29 -14.93 26.90 9.86
C ALA A 29 -14.38 28.28 10.30
N SER A 30 -14.71 28.73 11.51
CA SER A 30 -14.19 30.02 12.02
C SER A 30 -12.72 29.94 12.38
N LYS A 31 -12.25 28.76 12.83
CA LYS A 31 -10.84 28.52 13.13
C LYS A 31 -9.98 28.64 11.87
N ILE A 32 -10.39 28.02 10.76
CA ILE A 32 -9.78 28.11 9.44
C ILE A 32 -9.72 29.57 8.98
N GLN A 33 -10.84 30.29 9.02
CA GLN A 33 -10.88 31.72 8.64
C GLN A 33 -9.90 32.56 9.46
N ARG A 34 -9.85 32.34 10.78
CA ARG A 34 -8.93 33.04 11.67
C ARG A 34 -7.47 32.70 11.36
N ILE A 35 -7.15 31.44 11.09
CA ILE A 35 -5.79 31.02 10.72
C ILE A 35 -5.39 31.69 9.41
N CYS A 36 -6.23 31.65 8.37
CA CYS A 36 -5.99 32.34 7.10
C CYS A 36 -5.70 33.84 7.31
N ALA A 37 -6.57 34.54 8.05
CA ALA A 37 -6.38 35.97 8.32
C ALA A 37 -5.09 36.28 9.10
N ASN A 38 -4.68 35.40 10.01
CA ASN A 38 -3.46 35.57 10.79
C ASN A 38 -2.20 35.22 9.99
N CYS A 39 -2.29 34.31 9.02
CA CYS A 39 -1.19 33.91 8.14
C CYS A 39 -0.99 34.85 6.93
N GLY A 40 -1.71 35.98 6.89
CA GLY A 40 -1.59 36.95 5.79
C GLY A 40 -2.49 36.66 4.58
N LEU A 41 -3.35 35.64 4.65
CA LEU A 41 -4.33 35.33 3.60
C LEU A 41 -5.57 36.23 3.73
N LYS A 42 -5.33 37.53 3.59
CA LYS A 42 -6.33 38.60 3.65
C LYS A 42 -5.93 39.76 2.75
N VAL A 43 -6.93 40.44 2.21
CA VAL A 43 -6.76 41.59 1.31
C VAL A 43 -7.46 42.80 1.92
N LYS A 44 -6.87 43.99 1.76
CA LYS A 44 -7.51 45.26 2.12
C LYS A 44 -8.31 45.76 0.93
N GLU A 45 -9.61 45.94 1.11
CA GLU A 45 -10.50 46.59 0.14
C GLU A 45 -11.09 47.84 0.79
N GLY A 46 -10.51 49.01 0.49
CA GLY A 46 -10.88 50.27 1.13
C GLY A 46 -10.57 50.27 2.64
N LYS A 47 -11.61 50.45 3.47
CA LYS A 47 -11.49 50.43 4.95
C LYS A 47 -11.59 49.01 5.53
N ASP A 48 -12.07 48.05 4.75
CA ASP A 48 -12.34 46.70 5.21
C ASP A 48 -11.20 45.75 4.88
N THR A 49 -10.97 44.77 5.76
CA THR A 49 -10.04 43.68 5.51
C THR A 49 -10.83 42.39 5.31
N ARG A 50 -10.73 41.79 4.13
CA ARG A 50 -11.45 40.58 3.74
C ARG A 50 -10.52 39.37 3.73
N THR A 51 -11.05 38.24 4.15
CA THR A 51 -10.41 36.92 4.03
C THR A 51 -11.41 35.95 3.37
N ILE A 52 -11.10 34.66 3.37
CA ILE A 52 -11.98 33.63 2.83
C ILE A 52 -13.37 33.63 3.47
N GLN A 53 -14.40 33.51 2.63
CA GLN A 53 -15.80 33.46 3.07
C GLN A 53 -16.35 32.04 2.92
N LEU A 54 -16.82 31.42 4.00
CA LEU A 54 -17.44 30.10 3.93
C LEU A 54 -18.76 30.20 3.13
N LEU A 55 -18.91 29.35 2.12
CA LEU A 55 -20.14 29.23 1.34
C LEU A 55 -20.88 27.92 1.64
N ARG A 56 -20.15 26.80 1.80
CA ARG A 56 -20.75 25.47 1.99
C ARG A 56 -19.94 24.63 2.97
N LYS A 57 -20.64 23.81 3.77
CA LYS A 57 -20.07 22.79 4.64
C LYS A 57 -20.75 21.45 4.36
N THR A 58 -19.98 20.43 4.01
CA THR A 58 -20.47 19.07 3.71
C THR A 58 -19.82 18.08 4.66
N ARG A 59 -20.62 17.28 5.39
CA ARG A 59 -20.12 16.25 6.30
C ARG A 59 -20.11 14.89 5.61
N ASN A 60 -18.99 14.18 5.74
CA ASN A 60 -18.76 12.85 5.19
C ASN A 60 -18.31 11.89 6.30
N GLU A 61 -18.18 10.60 5.99
CA GLU A 61 -17.69 9.59 6.94
C GLU A 61 -16.24 9.85 7.42
N TRP A 62 -15.41 10.42 6.55
CA TRP A 62 -14.00 10.72 6.81
C TRP A 62 -13.75 12.07 7.50
N GLY A 63 -14.76 12.95 7.55
CA GLY A 63 -14.62 14.30 8.11
C GLY A 63 -15.53 15.33 7.46
N VAL A 64 -15.01 16.54 7.23
CA VAL A 64 -15.81 17.66 6.74
C VAL A 64 -15.11 18.39 5.60
N GLU A 65 -15.82 18.63 4.50
CA GLU A 65 -15.40 19.54 3.43
C GLU A 65 -15.98 20.94 3.68
N TYR A 66 -15.12 21.95 3.65
CA TYR A 66 -15.48 23.37 3.73
C TYR A 66 -15.17 24.03 2.39
N ALA A 67 -16.18 24.60 1.72
CA ALA A 67 -15.99 25.34 0.48
C ALA A 67 -16.05 26.85 0.76
N TYR A 68 -14.98 27.55 0.38
CA TYR A 68 -14.78 28.97 0.62
C TYR A 68 -14.65 29.75 -0.70
N ARG A 69 -15.10 31.00 -0.68
CA ARG A 69 -14.74 32.00 -1.69
C ARG A 69 -13.41 32.64 -1.31
N ILE A 70 -12.46 32.63 -2.25
CA ILE A 70 -11.20 33.39 -2.15
C ILE A 70 -11.49 34.86 -2.50
N PRO A 71 -11.03 35.85 -1.71
CA PRO A 71 -11.17 37.27 -2.07
C PRO A 71 -10.30 37.62 -3.28
N LEU A 72 -10.68 38.65 -4.02
CA LEU A 72 -9.90 39.14 -5.16
C LEU A 72 -8.50 39.57 -4.70
N GLY A 73 -7.47 39.14 -5.42
CA GLY A 73 -6.06 39.41 -5.08
C GLY A 73 -5.35 38.28 -4.35
N LEU A 74 -6.04 37.19 -3.99
CA LEU A 74 -5.42 35.93 -3.56
C LEU A 74 -5.70 34.83 -4.59
N SER A 75 -4.77 33.89 -4.69
CA SER A 75 -4.81 32.72 -5.55
C SER A 75 -4.86 31.44 -4.73
N PHE A 76 -5.17 30.29 -5.35
CA PHE A 76 -5.08 28.99 -4.68
C PHE A 76 -3.66 28.68 -4.16
N SER A 77 -2.63 29.08 -4.92
CA SER A 77 -1.22 28.85 -4.57
C SER A 77 -0.83 29.49 -3.23
N ASP A 78 -1.42 30.65 -2.90
CA ASP A 78 -1.19 31.31 -1.61
C ASP A 78 -1.64 30.44 -0.43
N PHE A 79 -2.72 29.67 -0.60
CA PHE A 79 -3.22 28.73 0.42
C PHE A 79 -2.36 27.48 0.50
N GLU A 80 -1.91 26.93 -0.64
CA GLU A 80 -1.01 25.77 -0.68
C GLU A 80 0.28 26.03 0.11
N GLN A 81 0.89 27.21 -0.08
CA GLN A 81 2.09 27.62 0.66
C GLN A 81 1.88 27.73 2.18
N LYS A 82 0.64 27.88 2.63
CA LYS A 82 0.27 28.00 4.05
C LYS A 82 -0.45 26.76 4.59
N MET A 83 -0.49 25.66 3.83
CA MET A 83 -1.16 24.43 4.22
C MET A 83 -0.69 23.91 5.60
N GLN A 84 0.62 23.89 5.85
CA GLN A 84 1.16 23.43 7.12
C GLN A 84 0.69 24.28 8.31
N HIS A 85 0.65 25.61 8.16
CA HIS A 85 0.12 26.50 9.20
C HIS A 85 -1.37 26.27 9.47
N LEU A 86 -2.14 25.98 8.42
CA LEU A 86 -3.56 25.62 8.55
C LEU A 86 -3.73 24.31 9.33
N GLU A 87 -2.96 23.28 8.98
CA GLU A 87 -3.01 21.99 9.67
C GLU A 87 -2.58 22.12 11.13
N ASP A 88 -1.44 22.75 11.40
CA ASP A 88 -0.92 22.97 12.76
C ASP A 88 -1.89 23.81 13.60
N GLY A 89 -2.44 24.87 12.99
CA GLY A 89 -3.45 25.72 13.61
C GLY A 89 -4.71 24.95 13.98
N LEU A 90 -5.21 24.09 13.09
CA LEU A 90 -6.38 23.24 13.35
C LEU A 90 -6.13 22.23 14.47
N ASN A 91 -4.92 21.71 14.58
CA ASN A 91 -4.50 20.81 15.66
C ASN A 91 -4.12 21.51 16.97
N HIS A 92 -3.94 22.83 16.95
CA HIS A 92 -3.69 23.61 18.15
C HIS A 92 -4.91 23.51 19.11
N LYS A 93 -4.77 22.73 20.18
CA LYS A 93 -5.75 22.43 21.25
C LYS A 93 -6.86 21.38 20.97
N SER A 94 -6.68 20.41 20.05
CA SER A 94 -7.65 19.30 19.90
C SER A 94 -7.41 18.16 20.90
N LYS A 95 -7.88 18.31 22.16
CA LYS A 95 -8.10 17.15 23.05
C LYS A 95 -9.43 16.49 22.67
N VAL A 96 -9.43 15.58 21.72
CA VAL A 96 -10.64 14.84 21.30
C VAL A 96 -10.64 13.49 22.01
N TYR A 97 -11.71 13.21 22.77
CA TYR A 97 -11.96 11.90 23.35
C TYR A 97 -12.76 11.08 22.33
N ASP A 98 -12.16 10.02 21.78
CA ASP A 98 -12.83 9.09 20.87
C ASP A 98 -13.52 8.01 21.72
N PHE A 99 -14.85 8.02 21.75
CA PHE A 99 -15.66 7.03 22.46
C PHE A 99 -16.45 6.20 21.45
N LYS A 100 -16.26 4.87 21.43
CA LYS A 100 -17.12 3.98 20.66
C LYS A 100 -18.31 3.52 21.52
N PRO A 101 -19.52 3.33 20.97
CA PRO A 101 -20.64 2.70 21.69
C PRO A 101 -20.29 1.29 22.24
N SER A 102 -19.34 0.60 21.62
CA SER A 102 -18.80 -0.68 22.11
C SER A 102 -17.96 -0.57 23.38
N ASP A 103 -17.37 0.60 23.66
CA ASP A 103 -16.54 0.84 24.86
C ASP A 103 -17.40 0.93 26.13
N PHE A 104 -18.69 1.26 26.00
CA PHE A 104 -19.65 1.26 27.11
C PHE A 104 -20.35 -0.10 27.29
N LYS A 105 -20.40 -0.95 26.25
CA LYS A 105 -20.98 -2.30 26.35
C LYS A 105 -20.11 -3.27 27.17
N SER A 106 -18.83 -2.95 27.39
CA SER A 106 -17.89 -3.76 28.18
C SER A 106 -17.83 -3.38 29.67
N LEU A 107 -18.59 -2.36 30.09
CA LEU A 107 -18.64 -1.92 31.49
C LEU A 107 -19.37 -2.95 32.36
N ARG A 108 -18.62 -3.64 33.22
CA ARG A 108 -19.20 -4.54 34.23
C ARG A 108 -19.59 -3.73 35.47
N LEU A 109 -20.85 -3.83 35.89
CA LEU A 109 -21.43 -3.16 37.07
C LEU A 109 -20.87 -3.70 38.40
N ARG A 110 -19.58 -3.48 38.68
CA ARG A 110 -18.98 -3.68 40.00
C ARG A 110 -18.13 -2.46 40.40
N LYS A 111 -17.70 -2.41 41.67
CA LYS A 111 -17.05 -1.30 42.41
C LYS A 111 -15.93 -0.52 41.70
N ASP A 112 -15.45 -0.96 40.53
CA ASP A 112 -14.40 -0.31 39.73
C ASP A 112 -14.90 0.51 38.52
N ILE A 113 -16.20 0.77 38.40
CA ILE A 113 -16.78 1.60 37.32
C ILE A 113 -16.05 2.93 37.16
N LEU A 114 -15.75 3.63 38.27
CA LEU A 114 -15.08 4.93 38.21
C LEU A 114 -13.65 4.84 37.66
N LYS A 115 -12.92 3.76 37.97
CA LYS A 115 -11.58 3.50 37.42
C LYS A 115 -11.64 3.05 35.95
N GLN A 116 -12.66 2.28 35.56
CA GLN A 116 -12.88 1.88 34.16
C GLN A 116 -13.25 3.08 33.30
N ILE A 117 -14.15 3.94 33.78
CA ILE A 117 -14.50 5.21 33.15
C ILE A 117 -13.27 6.13 33.09
N GLN A 118 -12.49 6.26 34.16
CA GLN A 118 -11.23 7.03 34.13
C GLN A 118 -10.23 6.47 33.12
N ASN A 119 -10.11 5.15 32.95
CA ASN A 119 -9.20 4.54 31.97
C ASN A 119 -9.68 4.71 30.53
N ILE A 120 -11.00 4.71 30.28
CA ILE A 120 -11.58 5.02 28.97
C ILE A 120 -11.43 6.52 28.66
N ILE A 121 -11.66 7.39 29.64
CA ILE A 121 -11.43 8.84 29.54
C ILE A 121 -9.92 9.13 29.35
N ASN A 122 -9.03 8.35 29.96
CA ASN A 122 -7.58 8.53 29.84
C ASN A 122 -6.95 7.87 28.61
N LYS A 123 -7.71 7.16 27.76
CA LYS A 123 -7.27 6.80 26.40
C LYS A 123 -7.23 8.06 25.53
N LYS A 124 -6.23 8.89 25.80
CA LYS A 124 -5.88 10.08 25.02
C LYS A 124 -5.33 9.58 23.68
N LYS A 125 -6.17 9.52 22.65
CA LYS A 125 -5.67 9.52 21.26
C LYS A 125 -5.68 10.96 20.78
N SER A 126 -4.50 11.56 20.61
CA SER A 126 -4.38 12.83 19.92
C SER A 126 -4.83 12.61 18.48
N VAL A 127 -6.07 12.96 18.18
CA VAL A 127 -6.54 12.91 16.81
C VAL A 127 -5.95 14.11 16.09
N ARG A 128 -4.80 13.89 15.43
CA ARG A 128 -4.21 14.89 14.53
C ARG A 128 -5.12 14.96 13.30
N LYS A 129 -5.86 16.06 13.17
CA LYS A 129 -6.63 16.38 11.97
C LYS A 129 -5.64 16.67 10.86
N GLU A 130 -5.79 16.01 9.73
CA GLU A 130 -5.04 16.35 8.52
C GLU A 130 -5.95 17.17 7.61
N ILE A 131 -5.35 17.98 6.73
CA ILE A 131 -6.11 18.74 5.74
C ILE A 131 -5.68 18.42 4.31
N GLU A 132 -6.58 18.69 3.38
CA GLU A 132 -6.32 18.67 1.94
C GLU A 132 -7.00 19.87 1.30
N LEU A 133 -6.28 20.52 0.38
CA LEU A 133 -6.74 21.69 -0.34
C LEU A 133 -7.01 21.31 -1.80
N SER A 134 -8.12 21.77 -2.36
CA SER A 134 -8.39 21.69 -3.80
C SER A 134 -9.17 22.92 -4.27
N TYR A 135 -9.21 23.14 -5.58
CA TYR A 135 -9.89 24.28 -6.18
C TYR A 135 -10.65 23.90 -7.45
N ASP A 136 -11.95 24.16 -7.47
CA ASP A 136 -12.85 23.95 -8.62
C ASP A 136 -13.72 25.18 -8.92
N GLY A 137 -13.18 26.37 -8.64
CA GLY A 137 -13.92 27.64 -8.60
C GLY A 137 -14.24 28.11 -7.18
N LEU A 138 -14.17 27.19 -6.21
CA LEU A 138 -14.14 27.48 -4.78
C LEU A 138 -12.92 26.83 -4.14
N LEU A 139 -12.37 27.45 -3.10
CA LEU A 139 -11.36 26.83 -2.26
C LEU A 139 -12.03 25.75 -1.40
N LYS A 140 -11.72 24.50 -1.66
CA LYS A 140 -12.15 23.37 -0.84
C LYS A 140 -11.06 23.04 0.17
N ILE A 141 -11.42 23.06 1.45
CA ILE A 141 -10.58 22.61 2.56
C ILE A 141 -11.26 21.39 3.15
N ARG A 142 -10.71 20.21 2.89
CA ARG A 142 -11.16 18.97 3.53
C ARG A 142 -10.40 18.81 4.83
N VAL A 143 -11.13 18.74 5.94
CA VAL A 143 -10.57 18.48 7.27
C VAL A 143 -10.95 17.07 7.66
N TYR A 144 -9.94 16.20 7.73
CA TYR A 144 -10.14 14.81 8.07
C TYR A 144 -10.16 14.66 9.58
N GLU A 145 -11.21 14.02 10.10
CA GLU A 145 -11.31 13.71 11.53
C GLU A 145 -10.38 12.56 11.91
N LYS A 146 -9.92 11.75 10.95
CA LYS A 146 -8.91 10.70 11.16
C LYS A 146 -7.86 10.82 10.04
N GLY A 147 -6.59 10.92 10.42
CA GLY A 147 -5.48 10.86 9.47
C GLY A 147 -5.38 9.49 8.81
N ILE A 148 -4.48 9.38 7.83
CA ILE A 148 -4.10 8.07 7.26
C ILE A 148 -3.58 7.20 8.41
N PRO A 149 -4.02 5.93 8.55
CA PRO A 149 -3.54 5.07 9.61
C PRO A 149 -2.01 4.94 9.55
N ASP A 150 -1.35 4.85 10.70
CA ASP A 150 0.12 4.65 10.73
C ASP A 150 0.51 3.18 10.57
N PHE A 151 -0.46 2.28 10.77
CA PHE A 151 -0.29 0.84 10.62
C PHE A 151 -1.62 0.19 10.26
N VAL A 152 -1.59 -0.68 9.27
CA VAL A 152 -2.75 -1.49 8.85
C VAL A 152 -2.31 -2.94 8.85
N LYS A 153 -2.85 -3.75 9.76
CA LYS A 153 -2.59 -5.19 9.74
C LYS A 153 -3.46 -5.86 8.68
N PHE A 154 -2.92 -6.87 8.01
CA PHE A 154 -3.68 -7.72 7.12
C PHE A 154 -4.79 -8.46 7.90
N GLU A 155 -6.01 -8.36 7.38
CA GLU A 155 -7.19 -9.06 7.87
C GLU A 155 -7.91 -9.74 6.70
N LYS A 156 -8.50 -10.90 6.93
CA LYS A 156 -9.21 -11.66 5.88
C LYS A 156 -10.35 -10.85 5.23
N GLU A 157 -10.96 -9.93 5.97
CA GLU A 157 -12.03 -9.06 5.47
C GLU A 157 -11.53 -8.06 4.41
N ILE A 158 -10.26 -7.62 4.48
CA ILE A 158 -9.67 -6.76 3.44
C ILE A 158 -9.64 -7.51 2.11
N MET A 159 -9.25 -8.79 2.15
CA MET A 159 -9.16 -9.64 0.96
C MET A 159 -10.52 -10.01 0.37
N LYS A 160 -11.58 -10.07 1.18
CA LYS A 160 -12.95 -10.32 0.67
C LYS A 160 -13.48 -9.18 -0.19
N GLN A 161 -12.91 -7.98 -0.05
CA GLN A 161 -13.27 -6.82 -0.86
C GLN A 161 -12.60 -6.84 -2.24
N CYS A 162 -11.60 -7.69 -2.46
CA CYS A 162 -10.87 -7.78 -3.73
C CYS A 162 -11.43 -8.96 -4.55
N ARG A 163 -11.70 -8.73 -5.84
CA ARG A 163 -12.22 -9.72 -6.78
C ARG A 163 -11.33 -9.83 -8.02
N GLY A 164 -11.36 -10.98 -8.70
CA GLY A 164 -10.60 -11.14 -9.95
C GLY A 164 -9.10 -10.94 -9.72
N TRP A 165 -8.52 -10.01 -10.49
CA TRP A 165 -7.12 -9.60 -10.43
C TRP A 165 -6.85 -8.41 -9.49
N GLU A 166 -7.85 -8.03 -8.67
CA GLU A 166 -7.68 -7.02 -7.64
C GLU A 166 -6.82 -7.54 -6.48
N VAL A 167 -5.91 -6.70 -6.01
CA VAL A 167 -5.14 -6.87 -4.79
C VAL A 167 -5.28 -5.63 -3.90
N PRO A 168 -5.29 -5.77 -2.57
CA PRO A 168 -5.26 -4.62 -1.69
C PRO A 168 -3.87 -4.00 -1.71
N ILE A 169 -3.79 -2.67 -1.79
CA ILE A 169 -2.53 -1.94 -1.64
C ILE A 169 -2.43 -1.38 -0.24
N GLY A 170 -3.43 -0.61 0.19
CA GLY A 170 -3.40 0.10 1.46
C GLY A 170 -4.64 0.91 1.72
N PHE A 171 -4.62 1.69 2.78
CA PHE A 171 -5.72 2.57 3.15
C PHE A 171 -5.30 4.03 3.00
N THR A 172 -6.12 4.79 2.29
CA THR A 172 -6.14 6.25 2.38
C THR A 172 -7.08 6.65 3.51
N ARG A 173 -7.35 7.95 3.61
CA ARG A 173 -8.39 8.50 4.50
C ARG A 173 -9.81 8.09 4.07
N ASP A 174 -10.00 7.82 2.77
CA ASP A 174 -11.29 7.46 2.18
C ASP A 174 -11.58 5.96 2.22
N GLY A 175 -10.59 5.15 2.57
CA GLY A 175 -10.73 3.70 2.73
C GLY A 175 -9.71 2.90 1.94
N LEU A 176 -10.08 1.66 1.64
CA LEU A 176 -9.21 0.69 0.98
C LEU A 176 -8.95 1.09 -0.47
N VAL A 177 -7.68 1.26 -0.82
CA VAL A 177 -7.18 1.36 -2.18
C VAL A 177 -6.77 -0.02 -2.67
N LYS A 178 -7.30 -0.39 -3.83
CA LYS A 178 -7.02 -1.64 -4.52
C LYS A 178 -6.29 -1.35 -5.82
N HIS A 179 -5.57 -2.34 -6.32
CA HIS A 179 -4.99 -2.35 -7.65
C HIS A 179 -5.52 -3.53 -8.42
N ASP A 180 -6.00 -3.31 -9.64
CA ASP A 180 -6.46 -4.36 -10.55
C ASP A 180 -5.45 -4.56 -11.68
N PHE A 181 -4.80 -5.73 -11.71
CA PHE A 181 -3.80 -6.07 -12.71
C PHE A 181 -4.37 -6.34 -14.11
N ASP A 182 -5.69 -6.46 -14.26
CA ASP A 182 -6.31 -6.50 -15.59
C ASP A 182 -6.67 -5.11 -16.11
N SER A 183 -6.78 -4.11 -15.23
CA SER A 183 -6.96 -2.71 -15.59
C SER A 183 -5.61 -2.01 -15.84
N ILE A 184 -4.65 -2.18 -14.94
CA ILE A 184 -3.30 -1.60 -15.02
C ILE A 184 -2.28 -2.73 -14.84
N ALA A 185 -1.71 -3.22 -15.93
CA ALA A 185 -0.97 -4.49 -15.94
C ALA A 185 0.39 -4.46 -15.24
N HIS A 186 1.09 -3.34 -15.25
CA HIS A 186 2.45 -3.24 -14.75
C HIS A 186 2.52 -2.26 -13.58
N MET A 187 3.41 -2.55 -12.62
CA MET A 187 3.59 -1.77 -11.40
C MET A 187 5.08 -1.62 -11.05
N ILE A 188 5.49 -0.39 -10.73
CA ILE A 188 6.77 -0.14 -10.06
C ILE A 188 6.56 -0.14 -8.54
N SER A 189 7.47 -0.76 -7.78
CA SER A 189 7.53 -0.64 -6.32
C SER A 189 8.90 -0.17 -5.86
N ALA A 190 9.01 1.09 -5.44
CA ALA A 190 10.31 1.69 -5.11
C ALA A 190 10.35 2.25 -3.68
N GLY A 191 11.52 2.30 -3.07
CA GLY A 191 11.68 2.86 -1.73
C GLY A 191 12.95 2.42 -1.03
N MET A 192 13.37 3.15 0.00
CA MET A 192 14.49 2.74 0.84
C MET A 192 14.25 1.37 1.50
N THR A 193 15.35 0.73 1.91
CA THR A 193 15.33 -0.49 2.71
C THR A 193 14.43 -0.32 3.94
N ASP A 194 13.71 -1.38 4.30
CA ASP A 194 12.87 -1.45 5.51
C ASP A 194 11.67 -0.46 5.54
N MET A 195 11.32 0.17 4.41
CA MET A 195 10.15 1.07 4.32
C MET A 195 8.84 0.38 3.91
N GLY A 196 8.88 -0.88 3.46
CA GLY A 196 7.66 -1.66 3.14
C GLY A 196 7.64 -2.31 1.75
N LYS A 197 8.61 -2.02 0.88
CA LYS A 197 8.76 -2.56 -0.49
C LYS A 197 8.53 -4.08 -0.57
N SER A 198 9.33 -4.85 0.16
CA SER A 198 9.24 -6.31 0.14
C SER A 198 7.93 -6.83 0.76
N ASN A 199 7.31 -6.08 1.69
CA ASN A 199 6.03 -6.48 2.27
C ASN A 199 4.88 -6.34 1.26
N VAL A 200 4.88 -5.27 0.45
CA VAL A 200 3.90 -5.10 -0.64
C VAL A 200 4.06 -6.17 -1.72
N LEU A 201 5.27 -6.53 -2.12
CA LEU A 201 5.46 -7.65 -3.08
C LEU A 201 4.87 -8.95 -2.53
N LYS A 202 5.14 -9.26 -1.25
CA LYS A 202 4.59 -10.45 -0.58
C LYS A 202 3.06 -10.40 -0.47
N LEU A 203 2.50 -9.23 -0.16
CA LEU A 203 1.06 -9.00 -0.10
C LEU A 203 0.43 -9.27 -1.47
N ILE A 204 1.02 -8.75 -2.55
CA ILE A 204 0.50 -8.94 -3.91
C ILE A 204 0.55 -10.42 -4.30
N ILE A 205 1.70 -11.09 -4.16
CA ILE A 205 1.84 -12.52 -4.47
C ILE A 205 0.80 -13.33 -3.69
N THR A 206 0.72 -13.13 -2.38
CA THR A 206 -0.22 -13.86 -1.51
C THR A 206 -1.67 -13.60 -1.90
N SER A 207 -1.99 -12.37 -2.34
CA SER A 207 -3.33 -11.99 -2.80
C SER A 207 -3.71 -12.66 -4.11
N LEU A 208 -2.79 -12.72 -5.07
CA LEU A 208 -2.96 -13.40 -6.35
C LEU A 208 -3.18 -14.90 -6.16
N ILE A 209 -2.34 -15.53 -5.32
CA ILE A 209 -2.48 -16.96 -5.01
C ILE A 209 -3.83 -17.25 -4.36
N ARG A 210 -4.30 -16.40 -3.44
CA ARG A 210 -5.62 -16.58 -2.84
C ARG A 210 -6.78 -16.44 -3.84
N ASN A 211 -6.70 -15.44 -4.74
CA ASN A 211 -7.83 -15.04 -5.57
C ASN A 211 -7.88 -15.75 -6.93
N GLN A 212 -6.73 -16.12 -7.47
CA GLN A 212 -6.55 -16.61 -8.85
C GLN A 212 -5.51 -17.73 -8.90
N SER A 213 -5.54 -18.66 -7.94
CA SER A 213 -4.53 -19.73 -7.82
C SER A 213 -4.35 -20.56 -9.09
N GLU A 214 -5.42 -20.83 -9.82
CA GLU A 214 -5.39 -21.70 -11.01
C GLU A 214 -4.89 -20.95 -12.26
N ASN A 215 -5.06 -19.63 -12.27
CA ASN A 215 -4.80 -18.77 -13.42
C ASN A 215 -3.50 -17.97 -13.29
N THR A 216 -2.82 -18.03 -12.15
CA THR A 216 -1.60 -17.27 -11.87
C THR A 216 -0.36 -18.08 -12.18
N LYS A 217 0.53 -17.55 -13.02
CA LYS A 217 1.88 -18.06 -13.27
C LYS A 217 2.92 -17.05 -12.80
N LEU A 218 3.85 -17.47 -11.94
CA LEU A 218 4.83 -16.62 -11.28
C LEU A 218 6.24 -16.91 -11.77
N PHE A 219 6.95 -15.83 -12.13
CA PHE A 219 8.36 -15.82 -12.49
C PHE A 219 9.05 -14.85 -11.55
N LEU A 220 9.87 -15.37 -10.63
CA LEU A 220 10.43 -14.60 -9.52
C LEU A 220 11.93 -14.38 -9.73
N ILE A 221 12.37 -13.13 -9.77
CA ILE A 221 13.77 -12.75 -10.01
C ILE A 221 14.30 -12.01 -8.78
N ASP A 222 15.24 -12.64 -8.08
CA ASP A 222 15.92 -12.10 -6.90
C ASP A 222 17.41 -12.43 -6.97
N LEU A 223 18.17 -11.49 -7.52
CA LEU A 223 19.62 -11.61 -7.71
C LEU A 223 20.43 -11.52 -6.40
N LYS A 224 19.78 -11.33 -5.24
CA LYS A 224 20.41 -11.31 -3.91
C LYS A 224 20.35 -12.67 -3.21
N GLY A 225 20.34 -13.76 -3.98
CA GLY A 225 20.36 -15.12 -3.46
C GLY A 225 18.99 -15.75 -3.16
N GLY A 226 17.89 -15.13 -3.62
CA GLY A 226 16.55 -15.73 -3.59
C GLY A 226 15.85 -15.73 -2.23
N LEU A 227 16.39 -15.05 -1.21
CA LEU A 227 15.85 -15.05 0.14
C LEU A 227 14.46 -14.38 0.22
N SER A 228 14.19 -13.39 -0.63
CA SER A 228 12.91 -12.67 -0.64
C SER A 228 11.73 -13.55 -1.03
N PHE A 229 11.98 -14.54 -1.90
CA PHE A 229 10.96 -15.40 -2.51
C PHE A 229 11.00 -16.86 -2.07
N ASN A 230 11.96 -17.27 -1.23
CA ASN A 230 12.16 -18.66 -0.82
C ASN A 230 10.87 -19.34 -0.29
N ARG A 231 9.96 -18.58 0.33
CA ARG A 231 8.68 -19.08 0.86
C ARG A 231 7.70 -19.54 -0.22
N TYR A 232 7.84 -19.01 -1.44
CA TYR A 232 6.97 -19.29 -2.57
C TYR A 232 7.51 -20.41 -3.47
N ARG A 233 8.73 -20.91 -3.21
CA ARG A 233 9.46 -21.81 -4.12
C ARG A 233 8.75 -23.10 -4.52
N PHE A 234 7.82 -23.57 -3.69
CA PHE A 234 7.10 -24.82 -3.90
C PHE A 234 5.64 -24.60 -4.27
N LEU A 235 5.23 -23.38 -4.61
CA LEU A 235 3.87 -23.14 -5.07
C LEU A 235 3.69 -23.69 -6.49
N ASN A 236 2.55 -24.34 -6.74
CA ASN A 236 2.17 -24.84 -8.08
C ASN A 236 2.17 -23.74 -9.16
N GLN A 237 2.06 -22.48 -8.76
CA GLN A 237 2.02 -21.31 -9.62
C GLN A 237 3.41 -20.81 -10.02
N VAL A 238 4.46 -21.18 -9.28
CA VAL A 238 5.82 -20.73 -9.58
C VAL A 238 6.40 -21.59 -10.68
N GLU A 239 6.65 -20.95 -11.82
CA GLU A 239 7.23 -21.59 -13.01
C GLU A 239 8.77 -21.47 -13.01
N SER A 240 9.31 -20.35 -12.51
CA SER A 240 10.75 -20.14 -12.37
C SER A 240 11.11 -19.24 -11.18
N ILE A 241 12.25 -19.52 -10.56
CA ILE A 241 12.93 -18.62 -9.62
C ILE A 241 14.38 -18.45 -10.07
N ALA A 242 14.75 -17.23 -10.44
CA ALA A 242 16.11 -16.87 -10.78
C ALA A 242 16.81 -16.20 -9.60
N LYS A 243 17.98 -16.73 -9.23
CA LYS A 243 18.78 -16.26 -8.08
C LYS A 243 20.09 -15.59 -8.48
N ASN A 244 20.49 -15.76 -9.72
CA ASN A 244 21.68 -15.17 -10.31
C ASN A 244 21.37 -14.64 -11.73
N PRO A 245 22.27 -13.82 -12.30
CA PRO A 245 22.02 -13.17 -13.59
C PRO A 245 21.82 -14.14 -14.76
N ASP A 246 22.52 -15.27 -14.79
CA ASP A 246 22.41 -16.26 -15.87
C ASP A 246 21.03 -16.96 -15.83
N GLU A 247 20.58 -17.38 -14.64
CA GLU A 247 19.23 -17.90 -14.43
C GLU A 247 18.15 -16.87 -14.78
N ALA A 248 18.40 -15.59 -14.47
CA ALA A 248 17.47 -14.51 -14.78
C ALA A 248 17.35 -14.30 -16.28
N LEU A 249 18.49 -14.29 -17.00
CA LEU A 249 18.51 -14.18 -18.44
C LEU A 249 17.77 -15.35 -19.11
N GLN A 250 18.03 -16.58 -18.68
CA GLN A 250 17.32 -17.76 -19.20
C GLN A 250 15.81 -17.65 -18.96
N THR A 251 15.42 -17.30 -17.73
CA THR A 251 14.01 -17.11 -17.36
C THR A 251 13.34 -16.03 -18.23
N LEU A 252 14.03 -14.92 -18.50
CA LEU A 252 13.53 -13.84 -19.33
C LEU A 252 13.42 -14.25 -20.81
N ARG A 253 14.36 -15.02 -21.34
CA ARG A 253 14.26 -15.58 -22.71
C ARG A 253 13.06 -16.51 -22.85
N ASP A 254 12.83 -17.38 -21.88
CA ASP A 254 11.65 -18.26 -21.87
C ASP A 254 10.34 -17.46 -21.84
N LEU A 255 10.30 -16.38 -21.04
CA LEU A 255 9.19 -15.44 -21.00
C LEU A 255 8.98 -14.72 -22.33
N GLN A 256 10.06 -14.30 -23.00
CA GLN A 256 9.99 -13.62 -24.29
C GLN A 256 9.44 -14.55 -25.38
N ASN A 257 9.85 -15.82 -25.39
CA ASN A 257 9.31 -16.83 -26.31
C ASN A 257 7.80 -17.03 -26.07
N LYS A 258 7.37 -17.21 -24.81
CA LYS A 258 5.95 -17.28 -24.46
C LYS A 258 5.17 -16.03 -24.86
N LEU A 259 5.77 -14.85 -24.73
CA LEU A 259 5.16 -13.59 -25.14
C LEU A 259 4.94 -13.56 -26.66
N ASN A 260 5.91 -14.04 -27.44
CA ASN A 260 5.80 -14.12 -28.90
C ASN A 260 4.71 -15.13 -29.30
N GLU A 261 4.75 -16.35 -28.78
CA GLU A 261 3.74 -17.40 -29.04
C GLU A 261 2.31 -16.91 -28.75
N ARG A 262 2.12 -16.21 -27.63
CA ARG A 262 0.80 -15.70 -27.25
C ARG A 262 0.33 -14.55 -28.14
N ASN A 263 1.23 -13.65 -28.54
CA ASN A 263 0.88 -12.59 -29.47
C ASN A 263 0.55 -13.13 -30.86
N GLU A 264 1.30 -14.12 -31.34
CA GLU A 264 1.03 -14.83 -32.60
C GLU A 264 -0.35 -15.50 -32.55
N TYR A 265 -0.65 -16.23 -31.47
CA TYR A 265 -1.96 -16.84 -31.26
C TYR A 265 -3.11 -15.81 -31.30
N LEU A 266 -2.97 -14.66 -30.62
CA LEU A 266 -3.98 -13.61 -30.64
C LEU A 266 -4.18 -13.06 -32.06
N LEU A 267 -3.09 -12.80 -32.77
CA LEU A 267 -3.11 -12.28 -34.14
C LEU A 267 -3.77 -13.27 -35.12
N GLU A 268 -3.38 -14.54 -35.07
CA GLU A 268 -3.93 -15.61 -35.92
C GLU A 268 -5.44 -15.81 -35.72
N LYS A 269 -5.93 -15.60 -34.50
CA LYS A 269 -7.35 -15.71 -34.17
C LYS A 269 -8.13 -14.41 -34.30
N GLY A 270 -7.44 -13.28 -34.54
CA GLY A 270 -8.06 -11.96 -34.64
C GLY A 270 -8.57 -11.40 -33.32
N TYR A 271 -8.00 -11.83 -32.18
CA TYR A 271 -8.31 -11.30 -30.85
C TYR A 271 -7.43 -10.08 -30.53
N GLU A 272 -8.01 -9.05 -29.90
CA GLU A 272 -7.28 -7.87 -29.44
C GLU A 272 -6.43 -8.16 -28.19
N ASP A 273 -6.95 -8.99 -27.27
CA ASP A 273 -6.24 -9.37 -26.05
C ASP A 273 -6.68 -10.74 -25.50
N ILE A 274 -6.02 -11.18 -24.43
CA ILE A 274 -6.32 -12.45 -23.76
C ILE A 274 -7.72 -12.51 -23.13
N LYS A 275 -8.40 -11.38 -22.88
CA LYS A 275 -9.74 -11.36 -22.31
C LYS A 275 -10.75 -11.68 -23.40
N GLU A 276 -10.58 -11.10 -24.59
CA GLU A 276 -11.36 -11.45 -25.76
C GLU A 276 -11.16 -12.91 -26.16
N ALA A 277 -9.92 -13.40 -26.08
CA ALA A 277 -9.60 -14.81 -26.32
C ALA A 277 -10.17 -15.78 -25.26
N GLY A 278 -10.75 -15.27 -24.17
CA GLY A 278 -11.27 -16.07 -23.06
C GLY A 278 -10.20 -16.83 -22.27
N ASP A 279 -8.92 -16.44 -22.40
CA ASP A 279 -7.83 -17.06 -21.64
C ASP A 279 -7.69 -16.38 -20.28
N PRO A 280 -7.97 -17.10 -19.17
CA PRO A 280 -7.88 -16.53 -17.84
C PRO A 280 -6.42 -16.42 -17.35
N THR A 281 -5.45 -17.09 -17.99
CA THR A 281 -4.07 -17.20 -17.51
C THR A 281 -3.34 -15.86 -17.53
N ARG A 282 -2.59 -15.58 -16.46
CA ARG A 282 -1.72 -14.40 -16.33
C ARG A 282 -0.32 -14.77 -15.88
N TYR A 283 0.66 -14.14 -16.52
CA TYR A 283 2.08 -14.32 -16.24
C TYR A 283 2.59 -13.11 -15.46
N PHE A 284 2.97 -13.31 -14.20
CA PHE A 284 3.54 -12.27 -13.35
C PHE A 284 5.06 -12.43 -13.29
N VAL A 285 5.76 -11.44 -13.84
CA VAL A 285 7.21 -11.29 -13.76
C VAL A 285 7.50 -10.35 -12.60
N ILE A 286 8.09 -10.88 -11.52
CA ILE A 286 8.33 -10.12 -10.29
C ILE A 286 9.82 -10.01 -10.05
N VAL A 287 10.32 -8.78 -10.10
CA VAL A 287 11.72 -8.43 -9.92
C VAL A 287 11.86 -7.74 -8.57
N ASP A 288 12.56 -8.32 -7.59
CA ASP A 288 12.73 -7.68 -6.27
C ASP A 288 13.68 -6.48 -6.35
N GLU A 289 14.85 -6.63 -6.96
CA GLU A 289 15.81 -5.55 -7.12
C GLU A 289 16.25 -5.43 -8.58
N ALA A 290 15.59 -4.52 -9.27
CA ALA A 290 15.86 -4.19 -10.65
C ALA A 290 17.25 -3.61 -10.91
N ALA A 291 17.79 -2.86 -9.94
CA ALA A 291 19.11 -2.27 -10.08
C ALA A 291 20.21 -3.33 -10.30
N ASP A 292 20.02 -4.54 -9.77
CA ASP A 292 20.97 -5.64 -9.92
C ASP A 292 21.01 -6.21 -11.35
N MET A 293 19.95 -5.97 -12.15
CA MET A 293 19.92 -6.36 -13.57
C MET A 293 20.54 -5.31 -14.50
N THR A 294 20.85 -4.11 -13.97
CA THR A 294 21.34 -2.99 -14.78
C THR A 294 22.59 -3.32 -15.63
N PRO A 295 23.58 -4.09 -15.14
CA PRO A 295 24.74 -4.50 -15.93
C PRO A 295 24.42 -5.43 -17.10
N TYR A 296 23.25 -6.07 -17.11
CA TYR A 296 22.87 -7.11 -18.08
C TYR A 296 21.92 -6.54 -19.13
N GLN A 297 22.48 -6.07 -20.24
CA GLN A 297 21.72 -5.35 -21.27
C GLN A 297 20.58 -6.18 -21.85
N GLU A 298 20.82 -7.46 -22.17
CA GLU A 298 19.80 -8.33 -22.73
C GLU A 298 18.60 -8.53 -21.79
N CYS A 299 18.84 -8.67 -20.48
CA CYS A 299 17.77 -8.74 -19.48
C CYS A 299 16.90 -7.48 -19.50
N LYS A 300 17.53 -6.30 -19.59
CA LYS A 300 16.82 -5.02 -19.68
C LYS A 300 15.98 -4.94 -20.95
N ASP A 301 16.54 -5.34 -22.09
CA ASP A 301 15.86 -5.27 -23.39
C ASP A 301 14.60 -6.16 -23.39
N ILE A 302 14.71 -7.37 -22.85
CA ILE A 302 13.56 -8.29 -22.71
C ILE A 302 12.50 -7.70 -21.77
N ILE A 303 12.87 -7.14 -20.62
CA ILE A 303 11.92 -6.55 -19.68
C ILE A 303 11.20 -5.33 -20.28
N VAL A 304 11.92 -4.48 -21.02
CA VAL A 304 11.33 -3.35 -21.75
C VAL A 304 10.30 -3.85 -22.76
N ASP A 305 10.61 -4.91 -23.49
CA ASP A 305 9.70 -5.51 -24.46
C ASP A 305 8.47 -6.14 -23.81
N ILE A 306 8.63 -6.83 -22.67
CA ILE A 306 7.51 -7.31 -21.83
C ILE A 306 6.63 -6.15 -21.37
N GLY A 307 7.21 -5.04 -20.91
CA GLY A 307 6.44 -3.85 -20.51
C GLY A 307 5.65 -3.26 -21.68
N ARG A 308 6.20 -3.27 -22.88
CA ARG A 308 5.60 -2.67 -24.07
C ARG A 308 4.50 -3.53 -24.70
N ARG A 309 4.74 -4.84 -24.86
CA ARG A 309 3.83 -5.77 -25.59
C ARG A 309 3.08 -6.74 -24.68
N GLY A 310 3.45 -6.83 -23.40
CA GLY A 310 2.97 -7.87 -22.51
C GLY A 310 1.52 -7.74 -22.06
N ARG A 311 0.97 -6.52 -21.99
CA ARG A 311 -0.38 -6.25 -21.47
C ARG A 311 -1.44 -7.12 -22.16
N ALA A 312 -1.53 -7.03 -23.49
CA ALA A 312 -2.51 -7.73 -24.31
C ALA A 312 -2.34 -9.25 -24.24
N ALA A 313 -1.10 -9.73 -24.19
CA ALA A 313 -0.75 -11.15 -24.09
C ALA A 313 -0.89 -11.76 -22.68
N GLY A 314 -1.32 -10.98 -21.67
CA GLY A 314 -1.53 -11.51 -20.32
C GLY A 314 -0.30 -11.46 -19.39
N PHE A 315 0.75 -10.72 -19.74
CA PHE A 315 1.94 -10.51 -18.91
C PHE A 315 1.81 -9.28 -18.03
N ARG A 316 2.28 -9.39 -16.79
CA ARG A 316 2.23 -8.36 -15.75
C ARG A 316 3.61 -8.26 -15.14
N LEU A 317 4.10 -7.04 -15.02
CA LEU A 317 5.46 -6.77 -14.56
C LEU A 317 5.37 -6.03 -13.22
N LEU A 318 5.93 -6.64 -12.18
CA LEU A 318 6.16 -5.99 -10.91
C LEU A 318 7.66 -5.72 -10.79
N TYR A 319 8.02 -4.46 -10.97
CA TYR A 319 9.40 -4.03 -11.07
C TYR A 319 9.77 -3.24 -9.82
N SER A 320 10.59 -3.83 -8.96
CA SER A 320 10.91 -3.23 -7.67
C SER A 320 12.38 -2.83 -7.55
N THR A 321 12.65 -1.72 -6.85
CA THR A 321 14.02 -1.26 -6.63
C THR A 321 14.17 -0.42 -5.36
N GLN A 322 15.32 -0.52 -4.71
CA GLN A 322 15.71 0.39 -3.63
C GLN A 322 16.53 1.59 -4.13
N TYR A 323 17.08 1.49 -5.33
CA TYR A 323 17.97 2.48 -5.93
C TYR A 323 17.37 2.96 -7.25
N PRO A 324 16.33 3.81 -7.20
CA PRO A 324 15.67 4.29 -8.41
C PRO A 324 16.55 5.31 -9.13
N THR A 325 17.44 4.82 -9.98
CA THR A 325 18.22 5.61 -10.93
C THR A 325 17.58 5.56 -12.31
N ASN A 326 17.93 6.49 -13.19
CA ASN A 326 17.49 6.43 -14.60
C ASN A 326 18.01 5.18 -15.33
N GLU A 327 19.12 4.62 -14.86
CA GLU A 327 19.70 3.40 -15.42
C GLU A 327 18.92 2.15 -15.00
N ALA A 328 18.56 2.06 -13.71
CA ALA A 328 17.76 0.97 -13.17
C ALA A 328 16.29 1.04 -13.61
N LEU A 329 15.78 2.25 -13.89
CA LEU A 329 14.42 2.51 -14.38
C LEU A 329 14.47 3.29 -15.71
N PRO A 330 14.73 2.63 -16.84
CA PRO A 330 14.76 3.27 -18.15
C PRO A 330 13.44 3.98 -18.48
N SER A 331 13.50 5.14 -19.14
CA SER A 331 12.32 5.94 -19.48
C SER A 331 11.28 5.17 -20.31
N GLN A 332 11.73 4.37 -21.27
CA GLN A 332 10.88 3.51 -22.09
C GLN A 332 10.08 2.52 -21.23
N LEU A 333 10.69 1.94 -20.20
CA LEU A 333 9.99 1.05 -19.27
C LEU A 333 8.97 1.85 -18.44
N ARG A 334 9.37 2.99 -17.87
CA ARG A 334 8.49 3.83 -17.04
C ARG A 334 7.24 4.31 -17.77
N GLN A 335 7.35 4.64 -19.05
CA GLN A 335 6.22 5.06 -19.89
C GLN A 335 5.19 3.95 -20.10
N ASN A 336 5.60 2.68 -20.05
CA ASN A 336 4.72 1.52 -20.19
C ASN A 336 4.16 1.02 -18.84
N ILE A 337 4.59 1.59 -17.72
CA ILE A 337 4.12 1.21 -16.39
C ILE A 337 3.14 2.24 -15.83
N GLY A 338 1.88 1.84 -15.71
CA GLY A 338 0.78 2.71 -15.29
C GLY A 338 0.56 2.85 -13.78
N ALA A 339 1.17 1.99 -12.96
CA ALA A 339 1.04 2.05 -11.50
C ALA A 339 2.40 2.15 -10.80
N ARG A 340 2.48 2.94 -9.74
CA ARG A 340 3.69 3.10 -8.90
C ARG A 340 3.29 3.07 -7.44
N VAL A 341 3.94 2.22 -6.64
CA VAL A 341 3.91 2.26 -5.17
C VAL A 341 5.29 2.73 -4.72
N CYS A 342 5.41 4.00 -4.33
CA CYS A 342 6.66 4.61 -3.92
C CYS A 342 6.64 4.87 -2.41
N PHE A 343 7.46 4.12 -1.67
CA PHE A 343 7.74 4.41 -0.27
C PHE A 343 8.73 5.56 -0.14
N ARG A 344 9.05 5.94 1.10
CA ARG A 344 10.01 7.02 1.38
C ARG A 344 11.34 6.76 0.66
N LEU A 345 11.82 7.78 -0.05
CA LEU A 345 13.13 7.81 -0.73
C LEU A 345 14.05 8.83 -0.07
N GLN A 346 15.37 8.71 -0.28
CA GLN A 346 16.35 9.60 0.36
C GLN A 346 16.36 10.99 -0.26
N THR A 347 16.11 11.07 -1.58
CA THR A 347 16.32 12.27 -2.37
C THR A 347 15.14 12.53 -3.28
N GLU A 348 14.90 13.81 -3.57
CA GLU A 348 13.91 14.24 -4.57
C GLU A 348 14.23 13.67 -5.97
N ALA A 349 15.52 13.54 -6.31
CA ALA A 349 15.94 12.92 -7.56
C ALA A 349 15.45 11.47 -7.70
N GLY A 350 15.53 10.68 -6.61
CA GLY A 350 14.96 9.33 -6.57
C GLY A 350 13.44 9.36 -6.72
N SER A 351 12.75 10.30 -6.06
CA SER A 351 11.31 10.49 -6.22
C SER A 351 10.94 10.77 -7.66
N ARG A 352 11.64 11.70 -8.32
CA ARG A 352 11.41 12.04 -9.73
C ARG A 352 11.71 10.88 -10.67
N ALA A 353 12.71 10.05 -10.38
CA ALA A 353 13.00 8.87 -11.18
C ALA A 353 11.87 7.82 -11.14
N VAL A 354 11.06 7.79 -10.08
CA VAL A 354 9.92 6.86 -9.94
C VAL A 354 8.62 7.52 -10.34
N LEU A 355 8.28 8.64 -9.70
CA LEU A 355 6.97 9.30 -9.75
C LEU A 355 6.85 10.36 -10.86
N ASP A 356 7.96 10.63 -11.57
CA ASP A 356 8.12 11.75 -12.51
C ASP A 356 8.01 13.15 -11.85
N GLU A 357 7.86 13.19 -10.52
CA GLU A 357 7.81 14.39 -9.67
C GLU A 357 8.37 14.12 -8.26
N GLY A 358 8.45 15.16 -7.42
CA GLY A 358 8.85 15.03 -6.01
C GLY A 358 7.75 14.45 -5.12
N GLY A 359 8.07 14.25 -3.83
CA GLY A 359 7.09 13.96 -2.78
C GLY A 359 7.40 12.70 -1.97
N ALA A 360 8.09 11.70 -2.52
CA ALA A 360 8.43 10.50 -1.74
C ALA A 360 9.53 10.76 -0.71
N GLU A 361 10.40 11.73 -0.95
CA GLU A 361 11.49 12.14 -0.05
C GLU A 361 11.01 12.87 1.20
N ILE A 362 9.80 13.44 1.15
CA ILE A 362 9.16 14.14 2.25
C ILE A 362 8.07 13.31 2.96
N LEU A 363 7.80 12.07 2.51
CA LEU A 363 6.89 11.17 3.22
C LEU A 363 7.31 10.97 4.67
N PRO A 364 6.40 10.95 5.66
CA PRO A 364 6.80 10.77 7.05
C PRO A 364 7.52 9.42 7.22
N ASN A 365 8.43 9.35 8.20
CA ASN A 365 9.22 8.14 8.49
C ASN A 365 8.35 7.07 9.20
N ILE A 366 7.34 6.57 8.50
CA ILE A 366 6.37 5.57 8.96
C ILE A 366 6.46 4.39 8.01
N LYS A 367 6.81 3.22 8.52
CA LYS A 367 6.91 2.00 7.70
C LYS A 367 5.57 1.70 7.05
N GLY A 368 5.58 1.40 5.75
CA GLY A 368 4.37 1.17 4.96
C GLY A 368 3.67 2.43 4.47
N ARG A 369 4.12 3.63 4.84
CA ARG A 369 3.62 4.86 4.23
C ARG A 369 4.16 4.98 2.81
N ALA A 370 3.27 5.09 1.83
CA ALA A 370 3.64 5.14 0.42
C ALA A 370 2.76 6.14 -0.34
N ILE A 371 3.31 6.62 -1.45
CA ILE A 371 2.55 7.23 -2.55
C ILE A 371 2.16 6.09 -3.49
N TYR A 372 0.86 5.95 -3.75
CA TYR A 372 0.34 5.16 -4.85
C TYR A 372 -0.08 6.10 -5.98
N GLN A 373 0.58 5.99 -7.13
CA GLN A 373 0.33 6.83 -8.30
C GLN A 373 -0.15 5.97 -9.46
N THR A 374 -1.30 6.34 -10.01
CA THR A 374 -1.85 5.85 -11.28
C THR A 374 -2.19 7.08 -12.12
N ASN A 375 -3.44 7.24 -12.58
CA ASN A 375 -3.95 8.52 -13.08
C ASN A 375 -4.07 9.57 -11.96
N GLU A 376 -4.19 9.10 -10.71
CA GLU A 376 -4.25 9.93 -9.52
C GLU A 376 -3.09 9.57 -8.58
N LYS A 377 -2.61 10.56 -7.82
CA LYS A 377 -1.63 10.39 -6.75
C LYS A 377 -2.32 10.35 -5.40
N LYS A 378 -2.12 9.27 -4.65
CA LYS A 378 -2.70 9.06 -3.31
C LYS A 378 -1.61 8.71 -2.32
N VAL A 379 -1.58 9.39 -1.18
CA VAL A 379 -0.78 8.94 -0.04
C VAL A 379 -1.61 7.92 0.74
N LEU A 380 -1.03 6.75 1.00
CA LEU A 380 -1.71 5.66 1.69
C LEU A 380 -0.78 4.94 2.66
N GLN A 381 -1.39 4.15 3.55
CA GLN A 381 -0.69 3.20 4.39
C GLN A 381 -0.89 1.79 3.85
N THR A 382 0.19 1.13 3.46
CA THR A 382 0.11 -0.22 2.90
C THR A 382 -0.34 -1.24 3.93
N VAL A 383 -1.01 -2.29 3.48
CA VAL A 383 -1.41 -3.40 4.35
C VAL A 383 -0.19 -4.23 4.72
N TYR A 384 0.08 -4.36 6.02
CA TYR A 384 1.14 -5.19 6.55
C TYR A 384 0.67 -6.63 6.70
N ILE A 385 1.26 -7.55 5.92
CA ILE A 385 1.06 -8.98 6.06
C ILE A 385 2.26 -9.64 6.75
N ASP A 386 2.00 -10.42 7.81
CA ASP A 386 3.05 -11.15 8.51
C ASP A 386 3.33 -12.52 7.88
N ASN A 387 4.51 -13.08 8.17
CA ASN A 387 4.96 -14.34 7.60
C ASN A 387 4.02 -15.53 7.94
N LYS A 388 3.40 -15.54 9.13
CA LYS A 388 2.47 -16.61 9.54
C LYS A 388 1.19 -16.53 8.72
N GLN A 389 0.71 -15.32 8.46
CA GLN A 389 -0.46 -15.09 7.59
C GLN A 389 -0.18 -15.53 6.15
N ILE A 390 1.01 -15.22 5.62
CA ILE A 390 1.44 -15.69 4.29
C ILE A 390 1.41 -17.23 4.25
N ASP A 391 2.08 -17.92 5.17
CA ASP A 391 2.15 -19.38 5.19
C ASP A 391 0.77 -20.03 5.20
N ASN A 392 -0.12 -19.52 6.05
CA ASN A 392 -1.47 -20.05 6.16
C ASN A 392 -2.27 -19.92 4.85
N ILE A 393 -2.04 -18.86 4.07
CA ILE A 393 -2.74 -18.63 2.80
C ILE A 393 -2.14 -19.50 1.70
N ILE A 394 -0.81 -19.61 1.63
CA ILE A 394 -0.15 -20.32 0.54
C ILE A 394 -0.08 -21.83 0.75
N LYS A 395 -0.19 -22.32 2.00
CA LYS A 395 -0.07 -23.75 2.37
C LYS A 395 -0.89 -24.70 1.48
N PRO A 396 -2.16 -24.43 1.13
CA PRO A 396 -2.94 -25.33 0.26
C PRO A 396 -2.42 -25.45 -1.18
N HIS A 397 -1.54 -24.53 -1.61
CA HIS A 397 -1.00 -24.45 -2.96
C HIS A 397 0.46 -24.95 -3.06
N ILE A 398 1.03 -25.40 -1.94
CA ILE A 398 2.39 -25.94 -1.88
C ILE A 398 2.39 -27.38 -2.40
N ASN A 399 3.28 -27.67 -3.34
CA ASN A 399 3.55 -29.00 -3.86
C ASN A 399 5.00 -29.38 -3.54
N ILE A 400 5.16 -30.12 -2.44
CA ILE A 400 6.43 -30.75 -2.12
C ILE A 400 6.48 -32.04 -2.93
N ARG A 401 6.91 -31.96 -4.19
CA ARG A 401 7.39 -33.16 -4.88
C ARG A 401 8.64 -33.62 -4.13
N ALA A 402 8.66 -34.87 -3.67
CA ALA A 402 9.87 -35.49 -3.19
C ALA A 402 10.94 -35.30 -4.27
N ARG A 403 12.09 -34.73 -3.88
CA ARG A 403 13.24 -34.55 -4.77
C ARG A 403 13.54 -35.93 -5.37
N LYS A 404 13.46 -36.08 -6.70
CA LYS A 404 14.30 -37.09 -7.36
C LYS A 404 15.72 -36.62 -7.09
N GLU A 405 16.44 -37.34 -6.25
CA GLU A 405 17.88 -37.20 -6.15
C GLU A 405 18.44 -37.32 -7.56
N HIS A 406 19.29 -36.37 -7.94
CA HIS A 406 20.08 -36.49 -9.15
C HIS A 406 20.96 -37.73 -8.99
N GLU A 407 20.67 -38.81 -9.72
CA GLU A 407 21.55 -39.96 -9.94
C GLU A 407 22.77 -39.58 -10.81
N ASP A 408 23.40 -38.45 -10.54
CA ASP A 408 24.66 -38.04 -11.15
C ASP A 408 25.76 -37.94 -10.08
N ALA A 409 25.88 -39.01 -9.29
CA ALA A 409 27.12 -39.35 -8.61
C ALA A 409 27.63 -40.66 -9.24
N LYS A 410 28.59 -40.50 -10.16
CA LYS A 410 29.35 -41.59 -10.76
C LYS A 410 29.75 -42.60 -9.69
N ILE A 411 29.23 -43.82 -9.82
CA ILE A 411 29.72 -45.00 -9.09
C ILE A 411 31.12 -45.29 -9.63
N GLY A 412 32.14 -44.79 -8.92
CA GLY A 412 33.48 -45.36 -8.96
C GLY A 412 33.48 -46.54 -8.00
N HIS A 413 33.29 -47.75 -8.53
CA HIS A 413 33.54 -48.97 -7.78
C HIS A 413 35.05 -49.18 -7.67
N GLU A 414 35.60 -49.13 -6.46
CA GLU A 414 36.74 -49.96 -6.05
C GLU A 414 36.62 -50.23 -4.53
N GLY A 415 36.66 -51.52 -4.18
CA GLY A 415 36.21 -52.04 -2.88
C GLY A 415 37.20 -51.87 -1.72
N ASN A 416 36.69 -51.98 -0.49
CA ASN A 416 36.97 -53.13 0.39
C ASN A 416 36.12 -53.09 1.67
N GLU A 417 36.02 -54.27 2.26
CA GLU A 417 35.12 -54.74 3.33
C GLU A 417 35.12 -53.99 4.68
N ASP A 418 34.01 -54.22 5.39
CA ASP A 418 33.77 -54.22 6.84
C ASP A 418 33.87 -52.92 7.66
N ARG A 419 32.70 -52.46 8.15
CA ARG A 419 32.43 -52.22 9.59
C ARG A 419 30.97 -51.82 9.88
N LYS A 420 30.43 -52.42 10.94
CA LYS A 420 29.24 -51.99 11.70
C LYS A 420 29.36 -50.50 12.12
N TYR A 421 28.26 -49.74 12.04
CA TYR A 421 27.50 -49.15 13.17
C TYR A 421 26.67 -47.90 12.78
N SER A 422 25.57 -47.75 13.53
CA SER A 422 24.88 -46.52 13.95
C SER A 422 24.09 -45.67 12.93
N LEU A 423 22.76 -45.69 13.12
CA LEU A 423 21.85 -44.61 12.76
C LEU A 423 22.06 -43.44 13.73
N GLU A 424 22.56 -42.30 13.25
CA GLU A 424 22.47 -41.01 13.94
C GLU A 424 21.32 -40.22 13.33
N LEU A 425 20.29 -39.95 14.14
CA LEU A 425 19.24 -38.98 13.86
C LEU A 425 19.72 -37.63 14.40
N GLU A 426 20.07 -36.70 13.51
CA GLU A 426 20.34 -35.31 13.89
C GLU A 426 19.02 -34.53 13.96
N GLU A 427 18.52 -34.35 15.18
CA GLU A 427 17.62 -33.26 15.53
C GLU A 427 18.42 -31.95 15.55
N ILE A 428 18.10 -31.01 14.66
CA ILE A 428 18.58 -29.63 14.79
C ILE A 428 17.38 -28.67 14.85
N GLY A 429 16.90 -28.52 16.09
CA GLY A 429 16.69 -27.25 16.77
C GLY A 429 15.97 -26.13 16.04
N ILE A 430 14.67 -26.02 16.29
CA ILE A 430 13.93 -24.75 16.22
C ILE A 430 14.33 -23.96 17.47
N PHE A 431 15.04 -22.84 17.30
CA PHE A 431 15.26 -21.87 18.37
C PHE A 431 14.07 -20.90 18.50
N ASP A 432 13.80 -20.54 19.75
CA ASP A 432 12.72 -19.72 20.32
C ASP A 432 12.40 -18.39 19.61
#